data_AF-A0A2W4SF14-F1
#
_entry.id   AF-A0A2W4SF14-F1
#
_cell.length_a   1.000
_cell.length_b   1.000
_cell.length_c   1.000
_cell.angle_alpha   90.00
_cell.angle_beta   90.00
_cell.angle_gamma   90.00
#
_symmetry.space_group_name_H-M   'P 1'
#
loop_
_entity.id
_entity.type
_entity.pdbx_description
1 polymer ?
#
loop_
_entity_poly.entity_id
_entity_poly.type
_entity_poly.pdbx_seq_one_letter_code
_entity_poly.pdbx_strand_id
1 'polypeptide(L)' 'MNALSKDLRQRILNYALNHSVRQTARAFHVSPNTVQQLKKLFYETGGMDPRPSKPVHAHAVSPEGELYLKALLLEEVD' A
#
# COMPACT_ATOMS: atom_id res chain seq x y z
N MET A 1 11.74 -0.65 3.32
CA MET A 1 11.30 0.70 3.76
C MET A 1 9.87 0.61 4.22
N ASN A 2 9.58 1.00 5.46
CA ASN A 2 8.21 0.99 5.99
C ASN A 2 7.46 2.22 5.49
N ALA A 3 6.20 2.03 5.10
CA ALA A 3 5.38 3.14 4.64
C ALA A 3 4.99 4.05 5.82
N LEU A 4 4.79 5.35 5.56
CA LEU A 4 4.37 6.31 6.59
C LEU A 4 3.06 5.86 7.26
N SER A 5 2.85 6.19 8.54
CA SER A 5 1.58 5.90 9.22
C SER A 5 0.40 6.60 8.53
N LYS A 6 -0.80 6.03 8.64
CA LYS A 6 -2.01 6.59 8.03
C LYS A 6 -2.31 8.01 8.53
N ASP A 7 -2.18 8.22 9.84
CA ASP A 7 -2.34 9.53 10.48
C ASP A 7 -1.38 10.57 9.88
N LEU A 8 -0.09 10.25 9.77
CA LEU A 8 0.90 11.18 9.25
C LEU A 8 0.62 11.57 7.79
N ARG A 9 0.19 10.61 6.95
CA ARG A 9 -0.19 10.90 5.56
C ARG A 9 -1.38 11.84 5.48
N GLN A 10 -2.37 11.63 6.34
CA GLN A 10 -3.57 12.46 6.39
C GLN A 10 -3.22 13.90 6.82
N ARG A 11 -2.36 14.06 7.83
CA ARG A 11 -1.86 15.36 8.27
C ARG A 11 -1.07 16.08 7.16
N ILE A 12 -0.19 15.36 6.46
CA ILE A 12 0.56 15.91 5.31
C ILE A 12 -0.38 16.38 4.22
N LEU A 13 -1.38 15.57 3.85
CA LEU A 13 -2.30 15.90 2.77
C LEU A 13 -3.17 17.12 3.11
N ASN A 14 -3.75 17.14 4.32
CA ASN A 14 -4.57 18.26 4.79
C ASN A 14 -3.79 19.58 4.77
N TYR A 15 -2.52 19.54 5.16
CA TYR A 15 -1.65 20.72 5.08
C TYR A 15 -1.33 21.11 3.63
N ALA A 16 -1.07 20.13 2.76
CA ALA A 16 -0.74 20.32 1.34
C ALA A 16 -1.90 20.88 0.48
N LEU A 17 -3.13 20.93 1.00
CA LEU A 17 -4.28 21.57 0.35
C LEU A 17 -4.11 23.10 0.29
N ASN A 18 -3.51 23.67 1.34
CA ASN A 18 -3.38 25.13 1.50
C ASN A 18 -1.94 25.63 1.31
N HIS A 19 -0.98 24.71 1.12
CA HIS A 19 0.44 25.03 1.07
C HIS A 19 1.13 24.38 -0.13
N SER A 20 2.26 24.96 -0.55
CA SER A 20 3.07 24.37 -1.62
C SER A 20 3.71 23.04 -1.19
N VAL A 21 4.09 22.23 -2.19
CA VAL A 21 4.79 20.95 -1.98
C VAL A 21 6.08 21.15 -1.18
N ARG A 22 6.88 22.20 -1.49
CA ARG A 22 8.14 22.47 -0.78
C ARG A 22 7.91 22.90 0.67
N GLN A 23 6.90 23.74 0.94
CA GLN A 23 6.55 24.15 2.30
C GLN A 23 6.10 22.95 3.13
N THR A 24 5.22 22.12 2.57
CA THR A 24 4.73 20.91 3.22
C THR A 24 5.89 19.94 3.53
N ALA A 25 6.77 19.70 2.57
CA ALA A 25 7.94 18.85 2.75
C ALA A 25 8.83 19.32 3.91
N ARG A 26 9.08 20.64 4.00
CA ARG A 26 9.82 21.24 5.13
C ARG A 26 9.09 21.09 6.46
N ALA A 27 7.78 21.35 6.51
CA ALA A 27 6.98 21.30 7.73
C ALA A 27 6.90 19.89 8.35
N PHE A 28 6.90 18.85 7.51
CA PHE A 28 6.78 17.45 7.96
C PHE A 28 8.10 16.67 7.89
N HIS A 29 9.22 17.32 7.56
CA HIS A 29 10.53 16.69 7.39
C HIS A 29 10.51 15.47 6.43
N VAL A 30 9.77 15.58 5.33
CA VAL A 30 9.68 14.55 4.28
C VAL A 30 10.21 15.06 2.95
N SER A 31 10.50 14.15 2.02
CA SER A 31 10.91 14.57 0.68
C SER A 31 9.75 15.25 -0.08
N PRO A 32 10.02 16.24 -0.97
CA PRO A 32 8.99 16.80 -1.85
C PRO A 32 8.29 15.76 -2.72
N ASN A 33 9.01 14.73 -3.13
CA ASN A 33 8.47 13.62 -3.92
C ASN A 33 7.41 12.84 -3.11
N THR A 34 7.63 12.62 -1.81
CA THR A 34 6.65 11.97 -0.92
C THR A 34 5.32 12.73 -0.92
N VAL A 35 5.36 14.05 -0.82
CA VAL A 35 4.16 14.89 -0.86
C VAL A 35 3.46 14.79 -2.22
N GLN A 36 4.21 14.81 -3.33
CA GLN A 36 3.65 14.63 -4.67
C GLN A 36 2.98 13.26 -4.83
N GLN A 37 3.61 12.18 -4.38
CA GLN A 37 3.06 10.84 -4.45
C GLN A 37 1.78 10.71 -3.62
N LEU A 38 1.71 11.31 -2.44
CA LEU A 38 0.50 11.32 -1.62
C LEU A 38 -0.64 12.09 -2.29
N LYS A 39 -0.37 13.26 -2.86
CA LYS A 39 -1.37 14.01 -3.63
C LYS A 39 -1.88 13.19 -4.82
N LYS A 40 -0.96 12.61 -5.59
CA LYS A 40 -1.30 11.76 -6.74
C LYS A 40 -2.18 10.58 -6.33
N LEU A 41 -1.78 9.85 -5.29
CA LEU A 41 -2.56 8.72 -4.76
C LEU A 41 -3.97 9.14 -4.33
N PHE A 42 -4.09 10.26 -3.63
CA PHE A 42 -5.39 10.79 -3.19
C PHE A 42 -6.30 11.14 -4.37
N TYR A 43 -5.77 11.80 -5.40
CA TYR A 43 -6.56 12.11 -6.60
C TYR A 43 -6.91 10.87 -7.43
N GLU A 44 -6.04 9.86 -7.46
CA GLU A 44 -6.29 8.63 -8.22
C GLU A 44 -7.29 7.68 -7.53
N THR A 45 -7.24 7.58 -6.21
CA THR A 45 -7.97 6.53 -5.47
C THR A 45 -9.03 7.06 -4.50
N GLY A 46 -9.03 8.36 -4.20
CA GLY A 46 -9.80 8.94 -3.10
C GLY A 46 -9.31 8.52 -1.70
N GLY A 47 -8.31 7.64 -1.62
CA GLY A 47 -7.79 7.06 -0.39
C GLY A 47 -6.36 7.46 -0.07
N MET A 48 -5.90 7.07 1.12
CA MET A 48 -4.53 7.34 1.61
C MET A 48 -3.77 6.08 2.02
N ASP A 49 -4.40 4.92 1.87
CA ASP A 49 -3.80 3.65 2.20
C ASP A 49 -2.66 3.33 1.24
N PRO A 50 -1.54 2.78 1.74
CA PRO A 50 -0.42 2.46 0.86
C PRO A 50 -0.88 1.44 -0.17
N ARG A 51 -0.28 1.49 -1.37
CA ARG A 51 -0.45 0.38 -2.31
C ARG A 51 -0.09 -0.92 -1.59
N PRO A 52 -0.92 -1.97 -1.72
CA PRO A 52 -0.64 -3.23 -1.07
C PRO A 52 0.76 -3.68 -1.48
N SER A 53 1.61 -3.98 -0.50
CA SER A 53 2.87 -4.65 -0.76
C SER A 53 2.50 -5.98 -1.40
N LYS A 54 2.82 -6.16 -2.69
CA LYS A 54 2.63 -7.47 -3.32
C LYS A 54 3.45 -8.48 -2.51
N PRO A 55 2.85 -9.60 -2.04
CA PRO A 55 3.66 -10.66 -1.47
C PRO A 55 4.69 -11.07 -2.52
N VAL A 56 5.96 -11.13 -2.10
CA VAL A 56 7.09 -11.49 -2.97
C VAL A 56 6.94 -12.93 -3.50
N HIS A 57 6.15 -13.75 -2.81
CA HIS A 57 5.82 -15.10 -3.23
C HIS A 57 4.40 -15.11 -3.80
N ALA A 58 4.29 -14.96 -5.13
CA ALA A 58 3.16 -15.53 -5.84
C ALA A 58 3.13 -17.03 -5.52
N HIS A 59 1.94 -17.56 -5.24
CA HIS A 59 1.68 -18.93 -4.76
C HIS A 59 2.74 -19.94 -5.22
N ALA A 60 3.38 -20.62 -4.26
CA ALA A 60 4.37 -21.67 -4.55
C ALA A 60 3.78 -22.85 -5.35
N VAL A 61 2.45 -22.93 -5.40
CA VAL A 61 1.68 -23.95 -6.10
C VAL A 61 0.70 -23.23 -7.03
N SER A 62 0.54 -23.73 -8.25
CA SER A 62 -0.46 -23.18 -9.16
C SER A 62 -1.88 -23.41 -8.61
N PRO A 63 -2.89 -22.65 -9.06
CA PRO A 63 -4.28 -22.87 -8.66
C PRO A 63 -4.74 -24.32 -8.88
N GLU A 64 -4.29 -24.96 -9.95
CA GLU A 64 -4.57 -26.37 -10.26
C GLU A 64 -3.90 -27.31 -9.28
N GLY A 65 -2.64 -27.02 -8.89
CA GLY A 65 -1.94 -27.79 -7.87
C GLY A 65 -2.58 -27.65 -6.48
N GLU A 66 -3.13 -26.48 -6.14
CA GLU A 66 -3.89 -26.31 -4.89
C GLU A 66 -5.17 -27.16 -4.88
N LEU A 67 -5.86 -27.30 -6.02
CA LEU A 67 -7.03 -28.18 -6.15
C LEU A 67 -6.66 -29.66 -6.04
N TYR A 68 -5.56 -30.07 -6.67
CA TYR A 68 -5.06 -31.45 -6.57
C TYR A 68 -4.71 -31.82 -5.12
N LEU A 69 -3.99 -30.95 -4.41
CA LEU A 69 -3.66 -31.17 -3.00
C LEU A 69 -4.91 -31.23 -2.11
N LYS A 70 -5.93 -30.39 -2.36
CA LYS A 70 -7.20 -30.45 -1.63
C LYS A 70 -7.95 -31.75 -1.88
N ALA A 71 -7.93 -32.29 -3.10
CA ALA A 71 -8.55 -33.56 -3.43
C ALA A 71 -7.85 -34.72 -2.70
N LEU A 72 -6.52 -34.78 -2.73
CA LEU A 72 -5.73 -35.79 -2.01
C LEU A 72 -6.02 -35.77 -0.50
N LEU A 73 -6.05 -34.59 0.12
CA LEU A 73 -6.32 -34.45 1.56
C LEU A 73 -7.73 -34.89 1.97
N LEU A 74 -8.70 -34.88 1.04
CA LEU A 74 -10.06 -35.37 1.29
C LEU A 74 -10.14 -36.90 1.14
N GLU A 75 -9.26 -37.51 0.33
CA GLU A 75 -9.16 -38.96 0.15
C GLU A 75 -8.44 -39.67 1.31
N GLU A 76 -7.57 -38.97 2.05
CA GLU A 76 -6.85 -39.53 3.21
C GLU A 76 -7.65 -39.49 4.54
N VAL A 77 -8.90 -39.00 4.53
CA VAL A 77 -9.81 -39.04 5.70
C VAL A 77 -10.68 -40.30 5.61
N ASP A 78 -10.09 -41.45 5.91
CA ASP A 78 -10.75 -42.70 6.35
C ASP A 78 -9.85 -43.44 7.36
#